data_AF-A0A4R7J5C2-F1
#
_entry.id   AF-A0A4R7J5C2-F1
#
_cell.length_a   1.000
_cell.length_b   1.000
_cell.length_c   1.000
_cell.angle_alpha   90.00
_cell.angle_beta   90.00
_cell.angle_gamma   90.00
#
_symmetry.space_group_name_H-M   'P 1'
#
loop_
_entity.id
_entity.type
_entity.pdbx_description
1 polymer ?
#
loop_
_entity_poly.entity_id
_entity_poly.type
_entity_poly.pdbx_seq_one_letter_code
_entity_poly.pdbx_strand_id
1 'polypeptide(L)'
;MVRHLRSEAHAGRMLPFVIEYQGRLVGQLTVAGITWGSMCSGHVGYWVDEAVAGRGVMPTAVAMAVDHCFRTVGLHRVEVCIRPENAPSRRVVEKLGFREEGLRPRYLHIDGAWRDHLVFALTAEEVPEGLLRRWRRSRDRGAPNAGNRGSGGSSGNAGNIGN
;
A
#
# COMPACT_ATOMS: atom_id res chain seq x y z
N MET A 1 -15.68 2.71 18.62
CA MET A 1 -14.67 2.73 17.53
C MET A 1 -14.65 4.04 16.74
N VAL A 2 -15.70 4.42 16.00
CA VAL A 2 -15.69 5.65 15.16
C VAL A 2 -15.42 6.95 15.93
N ARG A 3 -16.00 7.12 17.14
CA ARG A 3 -15.74 8.29 18.00
C ARG A 3 -14.27 8.41 18.41
N HIS A 4 -13.61 7.29 18.69
CA HIS A 4 -12.19 7.26 19.04
C HIS A 4 -11.32 7.67 17.85
N LEU A 5 -11.58 7.09 16.66
CA LEU A 5 -10.86 7.48 15.44
C LEU A 5 -10.98 8.97 15.14
N ARG A 6 -12.19 9.55 15.30
CA ARG A 6 -12.40 10.99 15.14
C ARG A 6 -11.62 11.80 16.16
N SER A 7 -11.63 11.41 17.44
CA SER A 7 -10.91 12.12 18.50
C SER A 7 -9.40 12.15 18.23
N GLU A 8 -8.81 11.02 17.87
CA GLU A 8 -7.38 10.92 17.56
C GLU A 8 -7.01 11.70 16.30
N ALA A 9 -7.90 11.74 15.30
CA ALA A 9 -7.71 12.55 14.10
C ALA A 9 -7.75 14.05 14.39
N HIS A 10 -8.69 14.52 15.21
CA HIS A 10 -8.74 15.92 15.64
C HIS A 10 -7.50 16.32 16.45
N ALA A 11 -6.91 15.35 17.16
CA ALA A 11 -5.68 15.57 17.90
C ALA A 11 -4.40 15.42 17.05
N GLY A 12 -4.51 15.18 15.74
CA GLY A 12 -3.37 15.05 14.84
C GLY A 12 -2.51 13.80 15.09
N ARG A 13 -3.04 12.80 15.80
CA ARG A 13 -2.30 11.56 16.15
C ARG A 13 -2.56 10.40 15.19
N MET A 14 -3.60 10.51 14.37
CA MET A 14 -3.91 9.54 13.33
C MET A 14 -4.66 10.16 12.15
N LEU A 15 -4.63 9.49 11.00
CA LEU A 15 -5.38 9.85 9.79
C LEU A 15 -6.15 8.60 9.32
N PRO A 16 -7.45 8.49 9.66
CA PRO A 16 -8.29 7.38 9.24
C PRO A 16 -8.89 7.67 7.86
N PHE A 17 -8.53 6.87 6.86
CA PHE A 17 -9.06 6.96 5.50
C PHE A 17 -9.94 5.75 5.17
N VAL A 18 -10.98 5.97 4.38
CA VAL A 18 -11.71 4.89 3.70
C VAL A 18 -11.14 4.72 2.29
N ILE A 19 -11.14 3.48 1.81
CA ILE A 19 -10.75 3.17 0.44
C ILE A 19 -12.02 2.93 -0.35
N GLU A 20 -12.24 3.77 -1.36
CA GLU A 20 -13.31 3.59 -2.33
C GLU A 20 -12.76 3.12 -3.67
N TYR A 21 -13.45 2.18 -4.29
CA TYR A 21 -13.15 1.69 -5.63
C TYR A 21 -14.46 1.55 -6.41
N GLN A 22 -14.54 2.23 -7.56
CA GLN A 22 -15.74 2.27 -8.41
C GLN A 22 -17.02 2.66 -7.64
N GLY A 23 -16.91 3.67 -6.77
CA GLY A 23 -18.03 4.19 -5.97
C GLY A 23 -18.47 3.30 -4.81
N ARG A 24 -17.70 2.26 -4.47
CA ARG A 24 -17.99 1.35 -3.35
C ARG A 24 -16.88 1.44 -2.31
N LEU A 25 -17.26 1.43 -1.03
CA LEU A 25 -16.32 1.26 0.06
C LEU A 25 -15.79 -0.19 0.03
N VAL A 26 -14.47 -0.33 -0.10
CA VAL A 26 -13.80 -1.63 -0.25
C VAL A 26 -12.68 -1.86 0.75
N GLY A 27 -12.39 -0.91 1.65
CA GLY A 27 -11.33 -1.10 2.62
C GLY A 27 -11.09 0.13 3.49
N GLN A 28 -10.04 0.03 4.30
CA GLN A 28 -9.58 1.12 5.15
C GLN A 28 -8.07 1.22 5.10
N LEU A 29 -7.57 2.45 5.16
CA LEU A 29 -6.17 2.75 5.40
C LEU A 29 -6.08 3.70 6.59
N THR A 30 -5.15 3.46 7.49
CA THR A 30 -4.98 4.30 8.67
C THR A 30 -3.51 4.60 8.87
N VAL A 31 -3.17 5.89 8.92
CA VAL A 31 -1.88 6.35 9.43
C VAL A 31 -2.07 6.58 10.92
N ALA A 32 -1.32 5.91 11.78
CA ALA A 32 -1.45 6.00 13.22
C ALA A 32 -0.08 6.18 13.88
N GLY A 33 -0.09 6.40 15.20
CA GLY A 33 1.11 6.64 16.00
C GLY A 33 1.96 7.79 15.46
N ILE A 34 1.29 8.84 14.97
CA ILE A 34 1.98 10.01 14.45
C ILE A 34 2.74 10.66 15.60
N THR A 35 4.06 10.70 15.44
CA THR A 35 4.98 11.35 16.38
C THR A 35 5.65 12.52 15.67
N TRP A 36 5.50 13.71 16.26
CA TRP A 36 6.09 14.95 15.76
C TRP A 36 7.51 15.16 16.29
N GLY A 37 8.09 16.33 16.04
CA GLY A 37 9.45 16.67 16.47
C GLY A 37 10.50 15.89 15.69
N SER A 38 11.59 15.48 16.35
CA SER A 38 12.74 14.87 15.68
C SER A 38 12.45 13.55 14.96
N MET A 39 11.41 12.81 15.38
CA MET A 39 11.05 11.56 14.71
C MET A 39 10.19 11.80 13.46
N CYS A 40 9.27 12.76 13.51
CA CYS A 40 8.35 13.17 12.43
C CYS A 40 7.87 12.00 11.56
N SER A 41 7.22 11.02 12.18
CA SER A 41 6.93 9.71 11.59
C SER A 41 5.53 9.21 11.93
N GLY A 42 4.99 8.31 11.12
CA GLY A 42 3.76 7.56 11.39
C GLY A 42 3.81 6.15 10.81
N HIS A 43 2.91 5.27 11.26
CA HIS A 43 2.79 3.91 10.74
C HIS A 43 1.47 3.71 10.00
N VAL A 44 1.52 3.02 8.87
CA VAL A 44 0.38 2.72 8.02
C VAL A 44 -0.08 1.27 8.25
N GLY A 45 -1.35 1.13 8.59
CA GLY A 45 -2.07 -0.14 8.59
C GLY A 45 -3.23 -0.09 7.59
N TYR A 46 -3.52 -1.22 6.93
CA TYR A 46 -4.57 -1.28 5.92
C TYR A 46 -5.19 -2.66 5.77
N TRP A 47 -6.40 -2.68 5.21
CA TRP A 47 -7.06 -3.88 4.70
C TRP A 47 -7.94 -3.51 3.51
N VAL A 48 -8.19 -4.49 2.64
CA VAL A 48 -9.09 -4.36 1.50
C VAL A 48 -9.89 -5.64 1.34
N ASP A 49 -11.11 -5.49 0.84
CA ASP A 49 -11.99 -6.58 0.42
C ASP A 49 -11.27 -7.48 -0.60
N GLU A 50 -11.37 -8.80 -0.38
CA GLU A 50 -10.78 -9.82 -1.23
C GLU A 50 -11.29 -9.73 -2.68
N ALA A 51 -12.54 -9.31 -2.89
CA ALA A 51 -13.14 -9.18 -4.22
C ALA A 51 -12.41 -8.17 -5.14
N VAL A 52 -11.66 -7.23 -4.55
CA VAL A 52 -10.86 -6.23 -5.27
C VAL A 52 -9.36 -6.41 -5.06
N ALA A 53 -8.93 -7.47 -4.38
CA ALA A 53 -7.52 -7.82 -4.25
C ALA A 53 -6.88 -8.06 -5.63
N GLY A 54 -5.58 -7.82 -5.74
CA GLY A 54 -4.85 -7.99 -7.00
C GLY A 54 -5.06 -6.89 -8.06
N ARG A 55 -6.09 -6.05 -7.95
CA ARG A 55 -6.40 -4.98 -8.93
C ARG A 55 -5.57 -3.70 -8.77
N GLY A 56 -4.56 -3.72 -7.90
CA GLY A 56 -3.73 -2.56 -7.60
C GLY A 56 -4.42 -1.49 -6.74
N VAL A 57 -5.58 -1.78 -6.15
CA VAL A 57 -6.31 -0.84 -5.27
C VAL A 57 -5.47 -0.47 -4.05
N MET A 58 -5.01 -1.46 -3.28
CA MET A 58 -4.23 -1.23 -2.07
C MET A 58 -2.92 -0.44 -2.30
N PRO A 59 -2.01 -0.83 -3.24
CA PRO A 59 -0.81 -0.05 -3.47
C PRO A 59 -1.10 1.37 -3.95
N THR A 60 -2.20 1.58 -4.68
CA THR A 60 -2.62 2.94 -5.08
C THR A 60 -3.05 3.75 -3.87
N ALA A 61 -3.85 3.17 -2.97
CA ALA A 61 -4.31 3.85 -1.74
C ALA A 61 -3.13 4.19 -0.81
N VAL A 62 -2.20 3.26 -0.61
CA VAL A 62 -0.99 3.50 0.20
C VAL A 62 -0.15 4.60 -0.42
N ALA A 63 0.05 4.59 -1.75
CA ALA A 63 0.80 5.63 -2.43
C ALA A 63 0.19 7.03 -2.25
N MET A 64 -1.14 7.14 -2.35
CA MET A 64 -1.87 8.40 -2.13
C MET A 64 -1.74 8.89 -0.69
N ALA A 65 -1.90 7.98 0.29
CA ALA A 65 -1.81 8.33 1.70
C ALA A 65 -0.40 8.78 2.10
N VAL A 66 0.63 8.10 1.59
CA VAL A 66 2.04 8.47 1.82
C VAL A 66 2.35 9.84 1.21
N ASP A 67 1.91 10.10 -0.02
CA ASP A 67 2.09 11.42 -0.65
C ASP A 67 1.43 12.54 0.18
N HIS A 68 0.23 12.27 0.71
CA HIS A 68 -0.43 13.20 1.62
C HIS A 68 0.35 13.41 2.93
N CYS A 69 0.89 12.32 3.51
CA CYS A 69 1.72 12.39 4.72
C CYS A 69 2.95 13.28 4.50
N PHE A 70 3.67 13.10 3.41
CA PHE A 70 4.90 13.84 3.15
C PHE A 70 4.66 15.29 2.72
N ARG A 71 3.63 15.55 1.90
CA ARG A 71 3.44 16.87 1.28
C ARG A 71 2.49 17.79 2.01
N THR A 72 1.40 17.24 2.54
CA THR A 72 0.35 18.04 3.17
C THR A 72 0.49 18.03 4.68
N VAL A 73 0.75 16.86 5.26
CA VAL A 73 0.87 16.69 6.72
C VAL A 73 2.27 17.07 7.21
N GLY A 74 3.29 16.89 6.36
CA GLY A 74 4.68 17.25 6.67
C GLY A 74 5.44 16.19 7.47
N LEU A 75 5.02 14.93 7.43
CA LEU A 75 5.81 13.83 7.98
C LEU A 75 7.08 13.62 7.14
N HIS A 76 8.16 13.24 7.80
CA HIS A 76 9.41 12.85 7.14
C HIS A 76 9.42 11.36 6.79
N ARG A 77 8.79 10.52 7.62
CA ARG A 77 8.88 9.05 7.53
C ARG A 77 7.53 8.36 7.67
N VAL A 78 7.35 7.29 6.90
CA VAL A 78 6.22 6.36 7.03
C VAL A 78 6.73 4.93 7.15
N GLU A 79 6.19 4.21 8.12
CA GLU A 79 6.47 2.78 8.36
C GLU A 79 5.27 1.89 8.03
N VAL A 80 5.53 0.66 7.62
CA VAL A 80 4.53 -0.42 7.51
C VAL A 80 5.10 -1.64 8.20
N CYS A 81 4.40 -2.14 9.22
CA CYS A 81 4.77 -3.35 9.95
C CYS A 81 3.90 -4.51 9.45
N ILE A 82 4.51 -5.58 8.97
CA ILE A 82 3.80 -6.69 8.31
C ILE A 82 4.23 -8.01 8.94
N ARG A 83 3.27 -8.87 9.31
CA ARG A 83 3.58 -10.23 9.74
C ARG A 83 4.32 -10.99 8.61
N PRO A 84 5.39 -11.75 8.89
CA PRO A 84 6.17 -12.44 7.86
C PRO A 84 5.33 -13.31 6.91
N GLU A 85 4.24 -13.90 7.41
CA GLU A 85 3.36 -14.82 6.67
C GLU A 85 2.37 -14.08 5.73
N ASN A 86 2.23 -12.76 5.87
CA ASN A 86 1.29 -11.95 5.08
C ASN A 86 1.91 -11.54 3.73
N ALA A 87 2.05 -12.54 2.83
CA ALA A 87 2.56 -12.33 1.49
C ALA A 87 1.79 -11.27 0.65
N PRO A 88 0.45 -11.15 0.74
CA PRO A 88 -0.26 -10.09 0.03
C PRO A 88 0.19 -8.68 0.41
N SER A 89 0.34 -8.39 1.71
CA SER A 89 0.76 -7.06 2.18
C SER A 89 2.23 -6.78 1.89
N ARG A 90 3.08 -7.80 1.99
CA ARG A 90 4.50 -7.67 1.57
C ARG A 90 4.62 -7.25 0.11
N ARG A 91 3.85 -7.87 -0.78
CA ARG A 91 3.82 -7.49 -2.21
C ARG A 91 3.37 -6.06 -2.45
N VAL A 92 2.56 -5.46 -1.56
CA VAL A 92 2.18 -4.04 -1.66
C VAL A 92 3.38 -3.15 -1.42
N VAL A 93 4.10 -3.35 -0.32
CA VAL A 93 5.26 -2.51 0.03
C VAL A 93 6.45 -2.72 -0.92
N GLU A 94 6.65 -3.95 -1.40
CA GLU A 94 7.64 -4.29 -2.44
C GLU A 94 7.35 -3.54 -3.75
N LYS A 95 6.10 -3.59 -4.25
CA LYS A 95 5.68 -2.85 -5.46
C LYS A 95 5.86 -1.33 -5.34
N LEU A 96 5.67 -0.84 -4.13
CA LEU A 96 5.83 0.57 -3.81
C LEU A 96 7.28 0.96 -3.57
N GLY A 97 8.21 0.01 -3.44
CA GLY A 97 9.63 0.29 -3.21
C GLY A 97 9.91 0.83 -1.82
N PHE A 98 9.24 0.30 -0.79
CA PHE A 98 9.67 0.49 0.60
C PHE A 98 10.90 -0.36 0.87
N ARG A 99 11.78 0.13 1.74
CA ARG A 99 12.96 -0.61 2.18
C ARG A 99 12.60 -1.45 3.40
N GLU A 100 13.04 -2.69 3.43
CA GLU A 100 13.00 -3.50 4.65
C GLU A 100 14.10 -3.04 5.60
N GLU A 101 13.76 -2.76 6.86
CA GLU A 101 14.71 -2.35 7.88
C GLU A 101 14.96 -3.44 8.95
N GLY A 102 14.14 -4.49 8.96
CA GLY A 102 14.39 -5.69 9.76
C GLY A 102 13.15 -6.28 10.42
N LEU A 103 13.39 -7.27 11.29
CA LEU A 103 12.37 -8.00 12.04
C LEU A 103 12.27 -7.47 13.48
N ARG A 104 11.06 -7.14 13.93
CA ARG A 104 10.74 -6.87 15.33
C ARG A 104 10.08 -8.13 15.93
N PRO A 105 10.79 -8.92 16.78
CA PRO A 105 10.21 -10.11 17.40
C PRO A 105 9.16 -9.71 18.44
N ARG A 106 8.04 -10.45 18.48
CA ARG A 106 6.93 -10.25 19.44
C ARG A 106 6.46 -8.79 19.51
N TYR A 107 6.32 -8.16 18.34
CA TYR A 107 6.06 -6.72 18.23
C TYR A 107 4.62 -6.33 18.58
N LEU A 108 3.62 -7.06 18.06
CA LEU A 108 2.21 -6.75 18.28
C LEU A 108 1.45 -7.96 18.80
N HIS A 109 0.55 -7.72 19.75
CA HIS A 109 -0.36 -8.72 20.28
C HIS A 109 -1.59 -8.84 19.36
N ILE A 110 -1.68 -9.94 18.61
CA ILE A 110 -2.72 -10.18 17.60
C ILE A 110 -3.23 -11.61 17.78
N ASP A 111 -4.57 -11.76 17.82
CA ASP A 111 -5.25 -13.05 17.95
C ASP A 111 -4.72 -13.88 19.14
N GLY A 112 -4.59 -13.23 20.30
CA GLY A 112 -4.20 -13.89 21.55
C GLY A 112 -2.70 -14.20 21.72
N ALA A 113 -1.83 -13.76 20.81
CA ALA A 113 -0.39 -13.97 20.94
C ALA A 113 0.43 -12.78 20.41
N TRP A 114 1.63 -12.60 20.97
CA TRP A 114 2.61 -11.68 20.42
C TRP A 114 3.20 -12.23 19.13
N ARG A 115 3.17 -11.43 18.06
CA ARG A 115 3.59 -11.82 16.71
C ARG A 115 4.75 -10.98 16.22
N ASP A 116 5.66 -11.63 15.52
CA ASP A 116 6.78 -10.99 14.85
C ASP A 116 6.30 -10.17 13.66
N HIS A 117 6.99 -9.06 13.37
CA HIS A 117 6.67 -8.18 12.25
C HIS A 117 7.94 -7.73 11.54
N LEU A 118 7.93 -7.84 10.22
CA LEU A 118 8.89 -7.16 9.36
C LEU A 118 8.53 -5.68 9.29
N VAL A 119 9.55 -4.82 9.34
CA VAL A 119 9.42 -3.37 9.28
C VAL A 119 9.88 -2.89 7.93
N PHE A 120 8.98 -2.18 7.25
CA PHE A 120 9.26 -1.50 6.00
C PHE A 120 9.14 0.00 6.20
N ALA A 121 10.03 0.78 5.60
CA ALA A 121 10.02 2.23 5.73
C ALA A 121 10.26 2.92 4.39
N LEU A 122 9.76 4.16 4.34
CA LEU A 122 10.04 5.12 3.28
C LEU A 122 10.17 6.52 3.90
N THR A 123 11.14 7.31 3.44
CA THR A 123 11.26 8.73 3.79
C THR A 123 10.92 9.65 2.61
N ALA A 124 10.68 10.92 2.90
CA ALA A 124 10.27 11.92 1.90
C ALA A 124 11.30 12.07 0.77
N GLU A 125 12.59 11.99 1.09
CA GLU A 125 13.72 12.13 0.16
C GLU A 125 13.79 10.98 -0.86
N GLU A 126 13.24 9.81 -0.52
CA GLU A 126 13.22 8.64 -1.40
C GLU A 126 12.17 8.77 -2.52
N VAL A 127 11.23 9.73 -2.40
CA VAL A 127 10.14 9.98 -3.35
C VAL A 127 9.89 11.47 -3.57
N PRO A 128 10.87 12.26 -4.03
CA PRO A 128 10.73 13.71 -4.18
C PRO A 128 9.59 14.08 -5.15
N GLU A 129 9.38 13.27 -6.19
CA GLU A 129 8.31 13.45 -7.17
C GLU A 129 6.96 12.82 -6.76
N GLY A 130 6.91 12.14 -5.61
CA GLY A 130 5.72 11.47 -5.07
C GLY A 130 5.66 9.99 -5.43
N LEU A 131 5.22 9.20 -4.45
CA LEU A 131 5.06 7.77 -4.52
C LEU A 131 3.97 7.35 -5.51
N LEU A 132 2.86 8.09 -5.61
CA LEU A 132 1.80 7.76 -6.57
C LEU A 132 2.30 7.86 -8.02
N ARG A 133 3.11 8.87 -8.32
CA ARG A 133 3.72 9.04 -9.64
C ARG A 133 4.67 7.88 -9.94
N ARG A 134 5.52 7.51 -8.98
CA ARG A 134 6.40 6.33 -9.09
C ARG A 134 5.62 5.06 -9.36
N TRP A 135 4.56 4.81 -8.59
CA TRP A 135 3.69 3.64 -8.72
C TRP A 135 2.99 3.56 -10.08
N ARG A 136 2.44 4.67 -10.59
CA ARG A 136 1.83 4.68 -11.93
C ARG A 136 2.83 4.31 -13.02
N ARG A 137 4.04 4.89 -12.98
CA ARG A 137 5.10 4.57 -13.94
C ARG A 137 5.51 3.09 -13.91
N SER A 138 5.62 2.47 -12.73
CA SER A 138 6.01 1.06 -12.64
C SER A 138 4.92 0.12 -13.14
N ARG A 139 3.64 0.47 -12.94
CA ARG A 139 2.51 -0.27 -13.52
C ARG A 139 2.50 -0.22 -15.03
N ASP A 140 2.70 0.96 -15.61
CA ASP A 140 2.63 1.15 -17.05
C ASP A 140 3.77 0.41 -17.78
N ARG A 141 4.95 0.32 -17.15
CA ARG A 141 6.09 -0.49 -17.64
C ARG A 141 5.85 -2.00 -17.53
N GLY A 142 5.02 -2.44 -16.59
CA GLY A 142 4.68 -3.85 -16.38
C GLY A 142 3.43 -4.31 -17.15
N ALA A 143 2.70 -3.41 -17.81
CA ALA A 143 1.57 -3.76 -18.65
C ALA A 143 2.09 -4.40 -19.96
N PRO A 144 1.61 -5.59 -20.35
CA PRO A 144 1.97 -6.16 -21.64
C PRO A 144 1.57 -5.18 -22.75
N ASN A 145 2.51 -4.92 -23.67
CA ASN A 145 2.35 -3.99 -24.78
C ASN A 145 1.13 -4.37 -25.65
N ALA A 146 -0.03 -3.79 -25.36
CA ALA A 146 -1.28 -3.99 -26.11
C ALA A 146 -1.29 -3.12 -27.39
N GLY A 147 -0.18 -3.14 -28.14
CA GLY A 147 0.10 -2.16 -29.18
C GLY A 147 0.95 -2.71 -30.33
N ASN A 148 0.67 -3.93 -30.81
CA ASN A 148 0.99 -4.31 -32.18
C ASN A 148 -0.01 -5.35 -32.71
N ARG A 149 -1.20 -4.89 -33.11
CA ARG A 149 -2.04 -5.62 -34.07
C ARG A 149 -1.83 -5.00 -35.44
N GLY A 150 -0.66 -5.23 -36.01
CA GLY A 150 -0.42 -5.11 -37.44
C GLY A 150 -1.16 -6.23 -38.18
N SER A 151 -2.04 -5.83 -39.07
CA SER A 151 -2.75 -6.64 -40.06
C SER A 151 -1.83 -7.56 -40.87
N GLY A 152 -2.15 -8.85 -40.92
CA GLY A 152 -1.55 -9.82 -41.85
C GLY A 152 -2.34 -11.14 -41.80
N GLY A 153 -2.88 -11.56 -42.95
CA GLY A 153 -3.95 -12.56 -43.04
C GLY A 153 -3.56 -14.04 -42.97
N SER A 154 -4.64 -14.83 -42.86
CA SER A 154 -4.86 -16.25 -43.21
C SER A 154 -3.77 -17.30 -42.96
N SER A 155 -4.08 -18.30 -42.12
CA SER A 155 -4.52 -19.64 -42.55
C SER A 155 -4.56 -20.56 -41.32
N GLY A 156 -5.52 -21.48 -41.29
CA GLY A 156 -5.92 -22.20 -40.08
C GLY A 156 -5.03 -23.37 -39.67
N ASN A 157 -5.30 -23.91 -38.49
CA ASN A 157 -5.59 -25.34 -38.28
C ASN A 157 -6.12 -25.56 -36.84
N ALA A 158 -6.97 -26.57 -36.69
CA ALA A 158 -7.62 -27.01 -35.47
C ALA A 158 -6.65 -27.70 -34.48
N GLY A 159 -6.98 -27.70 -33.18
CA GLY A 159 -6.32 -28.54 -32.17
C GLY A 159 -6.49 -28.15 -30.70
N ASN A 160 -7.64 -28.50 -30.12
CA ASN A 160 -7.85 -29.26 -28.87
C ASN A 160 -6.98 -29.08 -27.56
N ILE A 161 -7.71 -29.10 -26.42
CA ILE A 161 -7.44 -29.50 -25.00
C ILE A 161 -6.36 -28.81 -24.13
N GLY A 162 -6.82 -28.24 -22.98
CA GLY A 162 -6.59 -28.76 -21.62
C GLY A 162 -5.27 -28.50 -20.90
N ASN A 163 -5.29 -27.57 -19.92
CA ASN A 163 -5.24 -27.81 -18.46
C ASN A 163 -5.34 -26.47 -17.73
#